data_AF-A0A5Q0JX98-F1
#
_entry.id   AF-A0A5Q0JX98-F1
#
_cell.length_a   1.000
_cell.length_b   1.000
_cell.length_c   1.000
_cell.angle_alpha   90.00
_cell.angle_beta   90.00
_cell.angle_gamma   90.00
#
_symmetry.space_group_name_H-M   'P 1'
#
loop_
_entity.id
_entity.type
_entity.pdbx_description
1 polymer ?
#
loop_
_entity_poly.entity_id
_entity_poly.type
_entity_poly.pdbx_seq_one_letter_code
_entity_poly.pdbx_strand_id
1 'polypeptide(L)'
;MAKKNDNAGGIFFWMLVGLLIILPIVPIAWIIYTLIKLYKWKKNQKYYPNQDISDFWLDNQEKIEFLESLNDFRTSKSNIDDLWATADNEGLPRNQDGSISNRRNRGKEINNQLNFENDIYDKSKRRLFYLREKPNDKWNYLKDYFVSYYGAIYALLFWFVAFYYSLKYFFKKPLLSVFEIYDKIFTERTEYFLALKENWELHTIYALSISAIVSLIVFYICKYLAGKFIFKNKYPEPPIVDYSNYDKY
;
A
#
# COMPACT_ATOMS: atom_id res chain seq x y z
N MET A 1 -34.28 26.11 -37.29
CA MET A 1 -32.96 26.65 -36.90
C MET A 1 -32.68 26.24 -35.46
N ALA A 2 -31.84 25.23 -35.24
CA ALA A 2 -31.42 24.82 -33.89
C ALA A 2 -29.99 25.32 -33.65
N LYS A 3 -29.81 26.24 -32.69
CA LYS A 3 -28.51 26.68 -32.17
C LYS A 3 -27.84 25.48 -31.50
N LYS A 4 -26.85 24.89 -32.15
CA LYS A 4 -26.19 23.65 -31.71
C LYS A 4 -25.05 23.99 -30.74
N ASN A 5 -25.40 24.12 -29.45
CA ASN A 5 -24.57 23.87 -28.26
C ASN A 5 -23.05 24.22 -28.34
N ASP A 6 -22.71 25.51 -28.43
CA ASP A 6 -21.32 26.03 -28.33
C ASP A 6 -20.67 25.80 -26.95
N ASN A 7 -21.46 25.46 -25.92
CA ASN A 7 -20.96 25.25 -24.56
C ASN A 7 -20.05 24.02 -24.43
N ALA A 8 -20.25 23.00 -25.28
CA ALA A 8 -19.41 21.79 -25.26
C ALA A 8 -17.97 22.07 -25.71
N GLY A 9 -17.78 22.98 -26.68
CA GLY A 9 -16.47 23.40 -27.15
C GLY A 9 -15.69 24.18 -26.09
N GLY A 10 -16.38 25.07 -25.36
CA GLY A 10 -15.77 25.82 -24.26
C GLY A 10 -15.28 24.93 -23.12
N ILE A 11 -16.08 23.92 -22.71
CA ILE A 11 -15.67 22.97 -21.66
C ILE A 11 -14.46 22.14 -22.10
N PHE A 12 -14.44 21.67 -23.35
CA PHE A 12 -13.31 20.91 -23.89
C PHE A 12 -12.01 21.74 -23.92
N PHE A 13 -12.10 23.01 -24.31
CA PHE A 13 -10.96 23.94 -24.28
C PHE A 13 -10.40 24.12 -22.86
N TRP A 14 -11.25 24.38 -21.86
CA TRP A 14 -10.80 24.51 -20.46
C TRP A 14 -10.19 23.22 -19.89
N MET A 15 -10.72 22.06 -20.26
CA MET A 15 -10.14 20.76 -19.88
C MET A 15 -8.73 20.58 -20.50
N LEU A 16 -8.55 21.00 -21.75
CA LEU A 16 -7.29 20.93 -22.48
C LEU A 16 -6.24 21.88 -21.88
N VAL A 17 -6.65 23.11 -21.51
CA VAL A 17 -5.81 24.05 -20.76
C VAL A 17 -5.43 23.48 -19.38
N GLY A 18 -6.38 22.87 -18.67
CA GLY A 18 -6.11 22.21 -17.39
C GLY A 18 -5.06 21.08 -17.51
N LEU A 19 -5.16 20.25 -18.55
CA LEU A 19 -4.18 19.20 -18.82
C LEU A 19 -2.79 19.76 -19.15
N LEU A 20 -2.71 20.86 -19.92
CA LEU A 20 -1.45 21.55 -20.23
C LEU A 20 -0.75 22.10 -18.98
N ILE A 21 -1.50 22.48 -17.95
CA ILE A 21 -0.93 22.94 -16.68
C ILE A 21 -0.49 21.76 -15.81
N ILE A 22 -1.30 20.69 -15.76
CA ILE A 22 -1.06 19.55 -14.86
C ILE A 22 0.04 18.62 -15.36
N LEU A 23 0.07 18.29 -16.66
CA LEU A 23 0.98 17.27 -17.17
C LEU A 23 2.47 17.62 -17.04
N PRO A 24 2.92 18.88 -17.19
CA PRO A 24 4.30 19.27 -16.90
C PRO A 24 4.68 19.14 -15.42
N ILE A 25 3.71 19.07 -14.50
CA ILE A 25 3.93 18.91 -13.06
C ILE A 25 4.24 17.43 -12.70
N VAL A 26 3.91 16.47 -13.57
CA VAL A 26 4.15 15.04 -13.35
C VAL A 26 5.59 14.71 -12.91
N PRO A 27 6.67 15.18 -13.57
CA PRO A 27 8.03 14.93 -13.10
C PRO A 27 8.30 15.53 -11.71
N ILE A 28 7.75 16.71 -11.40
CA ILE A 28 7.88 17.34 -10.07
C ILE A 28 7.18 16.47 -9.01
N ALA A 29 5.97 15.97 -9.31
CA ALA A 29 5.24 15.07 -8.43
C ALA A 29 6.04 13.78 -8.16
N TRP A 30 6.67 13.21 -9.19
CA TRP A 30 7.56 12.05 -9.03
C TRP A 30 8.79 12.34 -8.16
N ILE A 31 9.41 13.51 -8.31
CA ILE A 31 10.54 13.94 -7.46
C ILE A 31 10.10 14.02 -6.00
N ILE A 32 9.01 14.74 -5.71
CA ILE A 32 8.48 14.89 -4.35
C ILE A 32 8.13 13.52 -3.75
N TYR A 33 7.42 12.68 -4.51
CA TYR A 33 7.07 11.33 -4.07
C TYR A 33 8.30 10.47 -3.78
N THR A 34 9.32 10.53 -4.65
CA THR A 34 10.60 9.83 -4.47
C THR A 34 11.29 10.26 -3.18
N LEU A 35 11.37 11.57 -2.91
CA LEU A 35 12.00 12.11 -1.70
C LEU A 35 11.26 11.67 -0.43
N ILE A 36 9.92 11.70 -0.43
CA ILE A 36 9.11 11.24 0.70
C ILE A 36 9.37 9.74 0.97
N LYS A 37 9.36 8.92 -0.07
CA LYS A 37 9.58 7.47 0.05
C LYS A 37 11.00 7.14 0.46
N LEU A 38 12.00 7.86 -0.06
CA LEU A 38 13.39 7.75 0.35
C LEU A 38 13.56 8.07 1.83
N TYR A 39 13.02 9.20 2.29
CA TYR A 39 13.09 9.61 3.69
C TYR A 39 12.45 8.56 4.61
N LYS A 40 11.23 8.10 4.30
CA LYS A 40 10.54 7.07 5.09
C LYS A 40 11.30 5.75 5.08
N TRP A 41 11.83 5.32 3.94
CA TRP A 41 12.67 4.12 3.87
C TRP A 41 13.91 4.26 4.73
N LYS A 42 14.69 5.34 4.58
CA LYS A 42 15.92 5.56 5.36
C LYS A 42 15.67 5.71 6.86
N LYS A 43 14.57 6.35 7.25
CA LYS A 43 14.16 6.46 8.66
C LYS A 43 13.87 5.07 9.24
N ASN A 44 13.08 4.26 8.54
CA ASN A 44 12.66 2.95 9.04
C ASN A 44 13.78 1.90 8.93
N GLN A 45 14.66 1.99 7.93
CA GLN A 45 15.80 1.08 7.76
C GLN A 45 16.72 1.04 9.00
N LYS A 46 16.80 2.13 9.77
CA LYS A 46 17.60 2.18 10.99
C LYS A 46 17.17 1.18 12.07
N TYR A 47 15.90 0.75 12.05
CA TYR A 47 15.37 -0.26 12.96
C TYR A 47 15.66 -1.69 12.50
N TYR A 48 16.23 -1.87 11.30
CA TYR A 48 16.50 -3.16 10.67
C TYR A 48 17.97 -3.22 10.17
N PRO A 49 18.95 -3.17 11.07
CA PRO A 49 20.37 -3.04 10.73
C PRO A 49 20.98 -4.34 10.17
N ASN A 50 20.55 -5.51 10.63
CA ASN A 50 21.13 -6.81 10.30
C ASN A 50 20.67 -7.32 8.92
N GLN A 51 19.53 -6.82 8.45
CA GLN A 51 18.91 -7.18 7.17
C GLN A 51 18.56 -8.67 7.09
N ASP A 52 18.22 -9.27 8.23
CA ASP A 52 17.81 -10.67 8.34
C ASP A 52 16.40 -10.78 8.94
N ILE A 53 15.98 -12.01 9.27
CA ILE A 53 14.66 -12.28 9.83
C ILE A 53 14.53 -11.72 11.26
N SER A 54 15.61 -11.70 12.04
CA SER A 54 15.60 -11.31 13.46
C SER A 54 15.18 -9.84 13.64
N ASP A 55 15.57 -8.99 12.70
CA ASP A 55 15.19 -7.58 12.63
C ASP A 55 13.66 -7.35 12.59
N PHE A 56 12.93 -8.27 11.98
CA PHE A 56 11.47 -8.22 11.89
C PHE A 56 10.78 -9.05 12.96
N TRP A 57 11.51 -9.88 13.71
CA TRP A 57 10.93 -10.87 14.59
C TRP A 57 10.29 -10.26 15.84
N LEU A 58 9.70 -11.14 16.66
CA LEU A 58 9.19 -10.77 17.97
C LEU A 58 10.35 -10.43 18.90
N ASP A 59 10.24 -9.34 19.63
CA ASP A 59 11.17 -9.05 20.73
C ASP A 59 10.92 -9.98 21.94
N ASN A 60 11.80 -9.93 22.95
CA ASN A 60 11.69 -10.81 24.11
C ASN A 60 10.37 -10.65 24.89
N GLN A 61 9.83 -9.43 24.96
CA GLN A 61 8.56 -9.18 25.63
C GLN A 61 7.41 -9.74 24.78
N GLU A 62 7.43 -9.49 23.47
CA GLU A 62 6.46 -10.00 22.51
C GLU A 62 6.44 -11.54 22.48
N LYS A 63 7.60 -12.20 22.65
CA LYS A 63 7.71 -13.66 22.79
C LYS A 63 7.03 -14.18 24.07
N ILE A 64 7.22 -13.49 25.20
CA ILE A 64 6.54 -13.84 26.46
C ILE A 64 5.02 -13.67 26.29
N GLU A 65 4.59 -12.53 25.75
CA GLU A 65 3.16 -12.24 25.51
C GLU A 65 2.53 -13.25 24.54
N PHE A 66 3.30 -13.74 23.56
CA PHE A 66 2.84 -14.80 22.65
C PHE A 66 2.56 -16.10 23.41
N LEU A 67 3.47 -16.51 24.29
CA LEU A 67 3.32 -17.72 25.11
C LEU A 67 2.16 -17.61 26.09
N GLU A 68 2.02 -16.47 26.77
CA GLU A 68 0.90 -16.21 27.68
C GLU A 68 -0.42 -16.28 26.94
N SER A 69 -0.53 -15.57 25.80
CA SER A 69 -1.74 -15.60 24.97
C SER A 69 -2.04 -17.00 24.43
N LEU A 70 -1.00 -17.79 24.12
CA LEU A 70 -1.18 -19.16 23.65
C LEU A 70 -1.71 -20.08 24.76
N ASN A 71 -1.19 -19.92 25.97
CA ASN A 71 -1.61 -20.68 27.13
C ASN A 71 -3.05 -20.32 27.53
N ASP A 72 -3.39 -19.04 27.57
CA ASP A 72 -4.73 -18.54 27.86
C ASP A 72 -5.74 -19.05 26.83
N PHE A 73 -5.38 -19.01 25.55
CA PHE A 73 -6.22 -19.52 24.47
C PHE A 73 -6.50 -21.02 24.62
N ARG A 74 -5.47 -21.81 24.92
CA ARG A 74 -5.61 -23.27 25.11
C ARG A 74 -6.43 -23.61 26.35
N THR A 75 -6.13 -22.94 27.46
CA THR A 75 -6.78 -23.16 28.76
C THR A 75 -8.25 -22.76 28.71
N SER A 76 -8.56 -21.54 28.25
CA SER A 76 -9.95 -21.08 28.11
C SER A 76 -10.76 -21.94 27.16
N LYS A 77 -10.17 -22.39 26.04
CA LYS A 77 -10.83 -23.32 25.13
C LYS A 77 -11.17 -24.65 25.82
N SER A 78 -10.21 -25.24 26.55
CA SER A 78 -10.44 -26.46 27.31
C SER A 78 -11.55 -26.26 28.36
N ASN A 79 -11.50 -25.17 29.12
CA ASN A 79 -12.50 -24.85 30.14
C ASN A 79 -13.90 -24.67 29.52
N ILE A 80 -14.00 -24.00 28.37
CA ILE A 80 -15.27 -23.86 27.64
C ILE A 80 -15.81 -25.24 27.25
N ASP A 81 -14.97 -26.10 26.67
CA ASP A 81 -15.36 -27.46 26.25
C ASP A 81 -15.81 -28.30 27.46
N ASP A 82 -15.11 -28.21 28.60
CA ASP A 82 -15.45 -28.90 29.84
C ASP A 82 -16.75 -28.38 30.49
N LEU A 83 -17.00 -27.06 30.44
CA LEU A 83 -18.24 -26.46 30.93
C LEU A 83 -19.45 -26.90 30.12
N TRP A 84 -19.31 -27.01 28.79
CA TRP A 84 -20.36 -27.56 27.93
C TRP A 84 -20.61 -29.04 28.21
N ALA A 85 -19.55 -29.84 28.35
CA ALA A 85 -19.68 -31.25 28.71
C ALA A 85 -20.35 -31.44 30.07
N THR A 86 -20.02 -30.59 31.05
CA THR A 86 -20.65 -30.59 32.38
C THR A 86 -22.14 -30.25 32.28
N ALA A 87 -22.50 -29.23 31.52
CA ALA A 87 -23.91 -28.85 31.32
C ALA A 87 -24.74 -29.96 30.68
N ASP A 88 -24.15 -30.70 29.73
CA ASP A 88 -24.79 -31.84 29.08
C ASP A 88 -24.94 -33.03 30.02
N ASN A 89 -23.91 -33.35 30.80
CA ASN A 89 -23.95 -34.41 31.81
C ASN A 89 -24.98 -34.14 32.92
N GLU A 90 -25.15 -32.87 33.31
CA GLU A 90 -26.14 -32.44 34.30
C GLU A 90 -27.56 -32.27 33.71
N GLY A 91 -27.74 -32.49 32.40
CA GLY A 91 -29.04 -32.38 31.73
C GLY A 91 -29.64 -30.97 31.80
N LEU A 92 -28.80 -29.94 31.70
CA LEU A 92 -29.26 -28.56 31.79
C LEU A 92 -30.03 -28.16 30.53
N PRO A 93 -31.25 -27.61 30.67
CA PRO A 93 -32.05 -27.21 29.52
C PRO A 93 -31.37 -26.04 28.78
N ARG A 94 -31.47 -26.01 27.45
CA ARG A 94 -30.95 -24.95 26.59
C ARG A 94 -32.05 -23.96 26.18
N ASN A 95 -31.67 -22.71 25.96
CA ASN A 95 -32.54 -21.68 25.38
C ASN A 95 -32.58 -21.81 23.85
N GLN A 96 -33.43 -21.01 23.19
CA GLN A 96 -33.57 -21.04 21.72
C GLN A 96 -32.30 -20.63 20.97
N ASP A 97 -31.45 -19.82 21.58
CA ASP A 97 -30.16 -19.37 21.04
C ASP A 97 -29.02 -20.37 21.26
N GLY A 98 -29.30 -21.51 21.90
CA GLY A 98 -28.31 -22.55 22.22
C GLY A 98 -27.57 -22.35 23.55
N SER A 99 -27.75 -21.20 24.23
CA SER A 99 -27.18 -20.95 25.55
C SER A 99 -27.83 -21.82 26.64
N ILE A 100 -27.14 -22.03 27.77
CA ILE A 100 -27.71 -22.79 28.89
C ILE A 100 -28.82 -21.95 29.56
N SER A 101 -29.90 -22.58 30.01
CA SER A 101 -31.00 -21.88 30.65
C SER A 101 -30.62 -21.31 32.03
N ASN A 102 -30.83 -20.01 32.20
CA ASN A 102 -30.62 -19.29 33.47
C ASN A 102 -31.72 -19.54 34.52
N ARG A 103 -32.62 -20.49 34.31
CA ARG A 103 -33.72 -20.78 35.26
C ARG A 103 -33.22 -21.44 36.55
N ARG A 104 -32.15 -22.23 36.48
CA ARG A 104 -31.55 -22.92 37.64
C ARG A 104 -30.27 -22.20 38.09
N ASN A 105 -29.99 -22.21 39.39
CA ASN A 105 -28.77 -21.60 39.95
C ASN A 105 -27.51 -22.13 39.27
N ARG A 106 -27.47 -23.45 39.03
CA ARG A 106 -26.35 -24.11 38.35
C ARG A 106 -26.15 -23.66 36.90
N GLY A 107 -27.24 -23.47 36.15
CA GLY A 107 -27.18 -22.94 34.79
C GLY A 107 -26.67 -21.49 34.74
N LYS A 108 -27.06 -20.66 35.73
CA LYS A 108 -26.52 -19.29 35.87
C LYS A 108 -25.02 -19.29 36.15
N GLU A 109 -24.58 -20.18 37.04
CA GLU A 109 -23.16 -20.33 37.39
C GLU A 109 -22.31 -20.70 36.16
N ILE A 110 -22.72 -21.74 35.44
CA ILE A 110 -22.00 -22.18 34.23
C ILE A 110 -22.02 -21.10 33.15
N ASN A 111 -23.13 -20.39 32.94
CA ASN A 111 -23.16 -19.28 31.98
C ASN A 111 -22.21 -18.14 32.37
N ASN A 112 -22.10 -17.81 33.66
CA ASN A 112 -21.16 -16.79 34.10
C ASN A 112 -19.71 -17.22 33.84
N GLN A 113 -19.38 -18.48 34.09
CA GLN A 113 -18.06 -19.04 33.79
C GLN A 113 -17.78 -19.08 32.28
N LEU A 114 -18.75 -19.53 31.47
CA LEU A 114 -18.66 -19.49 30.01
C LEU A 114 -18.43 -18.07 29.49
N ASN A 115 -19.14 -17.07 30.02
CA ASN A 115 -18.93 -15.68 29.60
C ASN A 115 -17.52 -15.18 29.93
N PHE A 116 -17.01 -15.51 31.11
CA PHE A 116 -15.65 -15.16 31.52
C PHE A 116 -14.60 -15.84 30.62
N GLU A 117 -14.71 -17.14 30.40
CA GLU A 117 -13.77 -17.90 29.58
C GLU A 117 -13.84 -17.51 28.10
N ASN A 118 -15.03 -17.22 27.56
CA ASN A 118 -15.18 -16.71 26.20
C ASN A 118 -14.49 -15.36 26.01
N ASP A 119 -14.53 -14.46 27.01
CA ASP A 119 -13.82 -13.18 26.95
C ASP A 119 -12.29 -13.38 26.91
N ILE A 120 -11.76 -14.29 27.73
CA ILE A 120 -10.33 -14.67 27.71
C ILE A 120 -9.97 -15.29 26.37
N TYR A 121 -10.77 -16.24 25.88
CA TYR A 121 -10.58 -16.91 24.59
C TYR A 121 -10.51 -15.90 23.44
N ASP A 122 -11.45 -14.96 23.37
CA ASP A 122 -11.51 -13.97 22.29
C ASP A 122 -10.35 -12.97 22.36
N LYS A 123 -9.98 -12.51 23.56
CA LYS A 123 -8.84 -11.59 23.75
C LYS A 123 -7.53 -12.28 23.38
N SER A 124 -7.28 -13.46 23.90
CA SER A 124 -6.06 -14.24 23.64
C SER A 124 -5.96 -14.62 22.15
N LYS A 125 -7.06 -15.05 21.52
CA LYS A 125 -7.12 -15.33 20.08
C LYS A 125 -6.75 -14.12 19.22
N ARG A 126 -7.31 -12.95 19.53
CA ARG A 126 -6.98 -11.70 18.81
C ARG A 126 -5.51 -11.33 19.00
N ARG A 127 -4.99 -11.45 20.24
CA ARG A 127 -3.59 -11.13 20.54
C ARG A 127 -2.63 -12.08 19.82
N LEU A 128 -2.93 -13.38 19.82
CA LEU A 128 -2.20 -14.38 19.05
C LEU A 128 -2.18 -14.03 17.57
N PHE A 129 -3.34 -13.79 16.95
CA PHE A 129 -3.38 -13.43 15.53
C PHE A 129 -2.50 -12.22 15.20
N TYR A 130 -2.58 -11.18 16.03
CA TYR A 130 -1.71 -10.00 15.89
C TYR A 130 -0.22 -10.35 15.98
N LEU A 131 0.20 -11.08 17.01
CA LEU A 131 1.62 -11.44 17.18
C LEU A 131 2.12 -12.38 16.08
N ARG A 132 1.25 -13.23 15.52
CA ARG A 132 1.58 -14.13 14.41
C ARG A 132 1.92 -13.40 13.12
N GLU A 133 1.17 -12.34 12.82
CA GLU A 133 1.34 -11.54 11.59
C GLU A 133 2.34 -10.39 11.76
N LYS A 134 2.65 -10.00 13.00
CA LYS A 134 3.47 -8.83 13.30
C LYS A 134 4.83 -8.79 12.58
N PRO A 135 5.61 -9.90 12.47
CA PRO A 135 6.83 -9.87 11.68
C PRO A 135 6.60 -9.56 10.20
N ASN A 136 5.58 -10.17 9.59
CA ASN A 136 5.17 -9.89 8.21
C ASN A 136 4.72 -8.45 8.04
N ASP A 137 3.99 -7.89 9.00
CA ASP A 137 3.58 -6.48 8.97
C ASP A 137 4.78 -5.53 9.00
N LYS A 138 5.74 -5.77 9.90
CA LYS A 138 7.01 -5.00 9.97
C LYS A 138 7.77 -5.09 8.64
N TRP A 139 7.87 -6.29 8.07
CA TRP A 139 8.56 -6.54 6.80
C TRP A 139 7.85 -5.87 5.61
N ASN A 140 6.53 -6.02 5.48
CA ASN A 140 5.71 -5.41 4.44
C ASN A 140 5.76 -3.88 4.52
N TYR A 141 5.76 -3.32 5.73
CA TYR A 141 5.87 -1.89 5.94
C TYR A 141 7.19 -1.33 5.39
N LEU A 142 8.32 -1.99 5.67
CA LEU A 142 9.62 -1.58 5.11
C LEU A 142 9.66 -1.79 3.59
N LYS A 143 9.17 -2.94 3.11
CA LYS A 143 9.08 -3.28 1.69
C LYS A 143 8.39 -2.19 0.91
N ASP A 144 7.23 -1.74 1.37
CA ASP A 144 6.40 -0.80 0.65
C ASP A 144 7.10 0.53 0.39
N TYR A 145 7.91 1.04 1.33
CA TYR A 145 8.70 2.24 1.10
C TYR A 145 9.86 1.99 0.15
N PHE A 146 10.57 0.87 0.32
CA PHE A 146 11.68 0.48 -0.53
C PHE A 146 11.23 0.35 -2.00
N VAL A 147 10.21 -0.45 -2.27
CA VAL A 147 9.76 -0.72 -3.65
C VAL A 147 9.13 0.51 -4.28
N SER A 148 8.43 1.34 -3.51
CA SER A 148 7.85 2.58 -4.01
C SER A 148 8.93 3.60 -4.36
N TYR A 149 10.02 3.66 -3.59
CA TYR A 149 11.16 4.53 -3.87
C TYR A 149 11.84 4.15 -5.19
N TYR A 150 12.21 2.87 -5.37
CA TYR A 150 12.83 2.41 -6.61
C TYR A 150 11.87 2.56 -7.80
N GLY A 151 10.60 2.18 -7.63
CA GLY A 151 9.57 2.36 -8.65
C GLY A 151 9.45 3.82 -9.11
N ALA A 152 9.48 4.77 -8.19
CA ALA A 152 9.36 6.19 -8.49
C ALA A 152 10.59 6.77 -9.22
N ILE A 153 11.81 6.33 -8.85
CA ILE A 153 13.02 6.72 -9.58
C ILE A 153 12.94 6.28 -11.04
N TYR A 154 12.62 5.01 -11.27
CA TYR A 154 12.51 4.50 -12.64
C TYR A 154 11.35 5.15 -13.40
N ALA A 155 10.21 5.40 -12.75
CA ALA A 155 9.11 6.13 -13.36
C ALA A 155 9.54 7.54 -13.82
N LEU A 156 10.28 8.28 -12.98
CA LEU A 156 10.81 9.59 -13.30
C LEU A 156 11.79 9.52 -14.50
N LEU A 157 12.74 8.59 -14.47
CA LEU A 157 13.70 8.42 -15.57
C LEU A 157 13.00 8.07 -16.90
N PHE A 158 12.05 7.13 -16.86
CA PHE A 158 11.30 6.72 -18.04
C PHE A 158 10.31 7.78 -18.53
N TRP A 159 9.84 8.67 -17.66
CA TRP A 159 9.08 9.85 -18.08
C TRP A 159 9.92 10.72 -19.02
N PHE A 160 11.17 11.05 -18.65
CA PHE A 160 12.05 11.86 -19.50
C PHE A 160 12.42 11.14 -20.81
N VAL A 161 12.65 9.83 -20.75
CA VAL A 161 12.93 9.01 -21.94
C VAL A 161 11.72 9.04 -22.88
N ALA A 162 10.52 8.71 -22.37
CA ALA A 162 9.29 8.71 -23.16
C ALA A 162 8.96 10.11 -23.71
N PHE A 163 9.21 11.16 -22.93
CA PHE A 163 8.99 12.54 -23.34
C PHE A 163 9.92 12.94 -24.47
N TYR A 164 11.21 12.65 -24.35
CA TYR A 164 12.18 12.89 -25.41
C TYR A 164 11.82 12.15 -26.71
N TYR A 165 11.48 10.86 -26.63
CA TYR A 165 11.11 10.08 -27.82
C TYR A 165 9.79 10.56 -28.44
N SER A 166 8.81 10.93 -27.62
CA SER A 166 7.55 11.49 -28.11
C SER A 166 7.75 12.83 -28.79
N LEU A 167 8.58 13.72 -28.22
CA LEU A 167 8.95 14.98 -28.86
C LEU A 167 9.70 14.74 -30.17
N LYS A 168 10.63 13.78 -30.22
CA LYS A 168 11.35 13.43 -31.45
C LYS A 168 10.41 12.92 -32.55
N TYR A 169 9.32 12.27 -32.18
CA TYR A 169 8.30 11.81 -33.13
C TYR A 169 7.50 12.97 -33.73
N PHE A 170 7.07 13.93 -32.91
CA PHE A 170 6.25 15.06 -33.38
C PHE A 170 7.04 16.25 -33.93
N PHE A 171 8.28 16.46 -33.46
CA PHE A 171 9.10 17.62 -33.76
C PHE A 171 10.47 17.23 -34.32
N LYS A 172 10.91 17.93 -35.39
CA LYS A 172 12.23 17.68 -36.00
C LYS A 172 13.40 18.01 -35.06
N LYS A 173 13.22 18.99 -34.17
CA LYS A 173 14.25 19.48 -33.22
C LYS A 173 13.67 19.47 -31.79
N PRO A 174 13.57 18.31 -31.13
CA PRO A 174 12.79 18.14 -29.89
C PRO A 174 13.19 19.11 -28.77
N LEU A 175 14.49 19.30 -28.52
CA LEU A 175 14.97 20.23 -27.48
C LEU A 175 14.64 21.69 -27.81
N LEU A 176 14.84 22.11 -29.06
CA LEU A 176 14.49 23.46 -29.51
C LEU A 176 12.98 23.71 -29.38
N SER A 177 12.16 22.71 -29.72
CA SER A 177 10.71 22.78 -29.57
C SER A 177 10.28 22.98 -28.11
N VAL A 178 10.97 22.40 -27.12
CA VAL A 178 10.66 22.67 -25.69
C VAL A 178 10.89 24.14 -25.35
N PHE A 179 12.02 24.71 -25.78
CA PHE A 179 12.32 26.13 -25.53
C PHE A 179 11.34 27.05 -26.25
N GLU A 180 10.99 26.74 -27.49
CA GLU A 180 9.99 27.48 -28.26
C GLU A 180 8.60 27.40 -27.60
N ILE A 181 8.17 26.23 -27.10
CA ILE A 181 6.92 26.08 -26.34
C ILE A 181 6.93 26.93 -25.07
N TYR A 182 8.04 26.88 -24.32
CA TYR A 182 8.18 27.66 -23.09
C TYR A 182 8.12 29.16 -23.38
N ASP A 183 8.92 29.64 -24.34
CA ASP A 183 8.93 31.06 -24.72
C ASP A 183 7.52 31.49 -25.17
N LYS A 184 6.84 30.69 -26.00
CA LYS A 184 5.46 30.98 -26.42
C LYS A 184 4.48 31.13 -25.26
N ILE A 185 4.55 30.24 -24.27
CA ILE A 185 3.63 30.26 -23.12
C ILE A 185 3.88 31.48 -22.22
N PHE A 186 5.12 31.92 -22.08
CA PHE A 186 5.48 32.97 -21.12
C PHE A 186 5.65 34.38 -21.70
N THR A 187 6.11 34.51 -22.95
CA THR A 187 6.35 35.81 -23.59
C THR A 187 5.33 36.17 -24.68
N GLU A 188 4.45 35.23 -25.06
CA GLU A 188 3.45 35.37 -26.15
C GLU A 188 4.04 35.79 -27.52
N ARG A 189 5.36 35.83 -27.67
CA ARG A 189 6.02 36.24 -28.92
C ARG A 189 5.89 35.12 -29.95
N THR A 190 5.45 35.45 -31.17
CA THR A 190 5.25 34.46 -32.25
C THR A 190 6.28 34.53 -33.37
N GLU A 191 7.16 35.52 -33.34
CA GLU A 191 7.98 35.92 -34.49
C GLU A 191 9.18 35.00 -34.80
N TYR A 192 9.51 34.01 -33.94
CA TYR A 192 10.77 33.24 -34.05
C TYR A 192 10.61 31.71 -33.97
N PHE A 193 9.41 31.16 -34.16
CA PHE A 193 9.19 29.70 -34.06
C PHE A 193 9.55 28.95 -35.33
N LEU A 194 10.77 28.42 -35.39
CA LEU A 194 11.27 27.63 -36.53
C LEU A 194 10.94 26.15 -36.40
N ALA A 195 10.65 25.64 -35.19
CA ALA A 195 10.41 24.23 -34.93
C ALA A 195 8.94 23.87 -34.64
N LEU A 196 8.08 24.84 -34.29
CA LEU A 196 6.65 24.61 -34.08
C LEU A 196 5.88 24.58 -35.39
N LYS A 197 5.32 23.41 -35.73
CA LYS A 197 4.35 23.24 -36.83
C LYS A 197 2.94 23.62 -36.40
N GLU A 198 2.03 23.70 -37.36
CA GLU A 198 0.58 23.71 -37.13
C GLU A 198 0.19 22.54 -36.19
N ASN A 199 -0.73 22.80 -35.25
CA ASN A 199 -1.16 21.86 -34.19
C ASN A 199 -0.10 21.44 -33.14
N TRP A 200 0.95 22.26 -32.91
CA TRP A 200 1.97 21.97 -31.89
C TRP A 200 1.41 21.75 -30.47
N GLU A 201 0.32 22.43 -30.09
CA GLU A 201 -0.33 22.29 -28.78
C GLU A 201 -0.80 20.86 -28.57
N LEU A 202 -1.55 20.34 -29.55
CA LEU A 202 -2.07 18.97 -29.53
C LEU A 202 -0.94 17.94 -29.48
N HIS A 203 0.12 18.12 -30.28
CA HIS A 203 1.30 17.26 -30.25
C HIS A 203 2.03 17.29 -28.90
N THR A 204 2.11 18.46 -28.25
CA THR A 204 2.72 18.63 -26.94
C THR A 204 1.92 17.89 -25.87
N ILE A 205 0.58 18.00 -25.92
CA ILE A 205 -0.32 17.27 -25.03
C ILE A 205 -0.16 15.77 -25.22
N TYR A 206 -0.11 15.29 -26.46
CA TYR A 206 0.14 13.86 -26.72
C TYR A 206 1.49 13.40 -26.18
N ALA A 207 2.57 14.16 -26.41
CA ALA A 207 3.88 13.82 -25.88
C ALA A 207 3.88 13.73 -24.34
N LEU A 208 3.28 14.71 -23.67
CA LEU A 208 3.14 14.73 -22.23
C LEU A 208 2.27 13.57 -21.70
N SER A 209 1.16 13.27 -22.38
CA SER A 209 0.22 12.23 -21.99
C SER A 209 0.82 10.83 -22.13
N ILE A 210 1.48 10.55 -23.26
CA ILE A 210 2.21 9.30 -23.50
C ILE A 210 3.28 9.11 -22.41
N SER A 211 4.04 10.16 -22.10
CA SER A 211 5.09 10.10 -21.08
C SER A 211 4.55 9.84 -19.67
N ALA A 212 3.42 10.46 -19.33
CA ALA A 212 2.73 10.21 -18.06
C ALA A 212 2.26 8.75 -17.97
N ILE A 213 1.61 8.22 -19.00
CA ILE A 213 1.14 6.84 -19.05
C ILE A 213 2.31 5.84 -18.95
N VAL A 214 3.37 6.05 -19.73
CA VAL A 214 4.57 5.19 -19.70
C VAL A 214 5.21 5.20 -18.32
N SER A 215 5.38 6.38 -17.69
CA SER A 215 5.95 6.46 -16.34
C SER A 215 5.12 5.72 -15.30
N LEU A 216 3.79 5.78 -15.38
CA LEU A 216 2.88 5.05 -14.50
C LEU A 216 2.98 3.54 -14.69
N ILE A 217 3.03 3.05 -15.93
CA ILE A 217 3.20 1.62 -16.22
C ILE A 217 4.55 1.13 -15.67
N VAL A 218 5.63 1.87 -15.96
CA VAL A 218 6.97 1.56 -15.46
C VAL A 218 7.01 1.55 -13.93
N PHE A 219 6.34 2.49 -13.26
CA PHE A 219 6.24 2.51 -11.79
C PHE A 219 5.76 1.18 -11.24
N TYR A 220 4.63 0.66 -11.73
CA TYR A 220 4.06 -0.61 -11.23
C TYR A 220 4.93 -1.81 -11.56
N ILE A 221 5.51 -1.87 -12.77
CA ILE A 221 6.42 -2.94 -13.18
C ILE A 221 7.66 -2.96 -12.28
N CYS A 222 8.33 -1.81 -12.13
CA CYS A 222 9.52 -1.69 -11.30
C CYS A 222 9.22 -1.95 -9.82
N LYS A 223 8.06 -1.50 -9.32
CA LYS A 223 7.61 -1.79 -7.94
C LYS A 223 7.47 -3.29 -7.73
N TYR A 224 6.85 -4.01 -8.67
CA TYR A 224 6.69 -5.46 -8.60
C TYR A 224 8.06 -6.18 -8.64
N LEU A 225 8.93 -5.84 -9.60
CA LEU A 225 10.25 -6.46 -9.75
C LEU A 225 11.15 -6.16 -8.54
N ALA A 226 11.16 -4.93 -8.05
CA ALA A 226 11.92 -4.54 -6.86
C ALA A 226 11.44 -5.31 -5.64
N GLY A 227 10.13 -5.54 -5.47
CA GLY A 227 9.61 -6.33 -4.36
C GLY A 227 9.99 -7.80 -4.46
N LYS A 228 9.80 -8.40 -5.65
CA LYS A 228 9.99 -9.83 -5.86
C LYS A 228 11.46 -10.26 -5.82
N PHE A 229 12.36 -9.46 -6.39
CA PHE A 229 13.76 -9.88 -6.60
C PHE A 229 14.74 -9.09 -5.73
N ILE A 230 14.62 -7.76 -5.67
CA ILE A 230 15.62 -6.93 -4.99
C ILE A 230 15.39 -6.95 -3.47
N PHE A 231 14.15 -6.70 -3.05
CA PHE A 231 13.81 -6.59 -1.63
C PHE A 231 13.89 -7.94 -0.94
N LYS A 232 13.26 -9.00 -1.49
CA LYS A 232 13.32 -10.34 -0.91
C LYS A 232 14.74 -10.91 -0.76
N ASN A 233 15.64 -10.59 -1.69
CA ASN A 233 17.05 -11.02 -1.59
C ASN A 233 17.81 -10.25 -0.50
N LYS A 234 17.46 -8.99 -0.26
CA LYS A 234 18.12 -8.13 0.73
C LYS A 234 17.55 -8.28 2.13
N TYR A 235 16.24 -8.47 2.23
CA TYR A 235 15.47 -8.60 3.45
C TYR A 235 14.60 -9.86 3.32
N PRO A 236 15.05 -11.01 3.86
CA PRO A 236 14.30 -12.25 3.77
C PRO A 236 12.92 -12.10 4.42
N GLU A 237 11.91 -12.67 3.79
CA GLU A 237 10.53 -12.65 4.28
C GLU A 237 10.42 -13.51 5.54
N PRO A 238 9.97 -12.96 6.68
CA PRO A 238 9.86 -13.74 7.91
C PRO A 238 8.73 -14.78 7.78
N PRO A 239 8.87 -15.97 8.37
CA PRO A 239 7.76 -16.91 8.46
C PRO A 239 6.67 -16.38 9.40
N ILE A 240 5.45 -16.90 9.26
CA ILE A 240 4.38 -16.65 10.24
C ILE A 240 4.81 -17.26 11.58
N VAL A 241 4.60 -16.52 12.67
CA VAL A 241 4.93 -17.04 14.01
C VAL A 241 3.99 -18.20 14.36
N ASP A 242 4.56 -19.26 14.87
CA ASP A 242 3.87 -20.42 15.41
C ASP A 242 4.62 -20.98 16.63
N TYR A 243 4.03 -22.00 17.25
CA TYR A 243 4.60 -22.64 18.43
C TYR A 243 5.99 -23.25 18.18
N SER A 244 6.32 -23.61 16.94
CA SER A 244 7.58 -24.26 16.59
C SER A 244 8.70 -23.27 16.30
N ASN A 245 8.40 -21.99 16.10
CA ASN A 245 9.38 -21.01 15.63
C ASN A 245 9.45 -19.71 16.44
N TYR A 246 8.56 -19.47 17.41
CA TYR A 246 8.49 -18.20 18.13
C TYR A 246 9.80 -17.77 18.81
N ASP A 247 10.66 -18.73 19.19
CA ASP A 247 11.93 -18.51 19.87
C ASP A 247 13.18 -18.61 18.98
N LYS A 248 13.02 -18.89 17.68
CA LYS A 248 14.14 -19.23 16.77
C LYS A 248 15.03 -18.07 16.34
N TYR A 249 14.47 -16.88 16.22
CA TYR A 249 15.13 -15.67 15.70
C TYR A 249 15.13 -14.58 16.78
#